data_AF-A0A7R9UTE2-F1
#
_entry.id   AF-A0A7R9UTE2-F1
#
_cell.length_a   1.000
_cell.length_b   1.000
_cell.length_c   1.000
_cell.angle_alpha   90.00
_cell.angle_beta   90.00
_cell.angle_gamma   90.00
#
_symmetry.space_group_name_H-M   'P 1'
#
loop_
_entity.id
_entity.type
_entity.pdbx_description
1 polymer ?
#
loop_
_entity_poly.entity_id
_entity_poly.type
_entity_poly.pdbx_seq_one_letter_code
_entity_poly.pdbx_strand_id
1 'polypeptide(L)'
;MQAHAPACLVVRTHNPTLAQVERMGEWYRALMQTEFELYVSVDVTAPAGLATVSALCSRIPQARIHTYTETEMIHQYYASMSHFVDAARFPGGAGAKRVYAERRAQGCSLAWGMHVEPICLWAHAVGWRFSYVWVCEDDVGFSGDLAAFLRAYAHDRADVLTNMASPSSAFRAPQVKCGVVVRPGSGWFWHDTCTPAYARQVPSAERYKTSEHLNRLSLPLLRELDRLSRLEGVSAWSEQFFISIALQRERGFTVSLFRPEHVGSPYQWNGRVSARDWTHICRDDRAAAAGALQRAYQLSSIASMGAYAMPVLLPPMQAPGPAQSTKRRRIEFSWPLSSQDGARQTIAVEGKIYHALKF
;
A
#
# COMPACT_ATOMS: atom_id res chain seq x y z
N MET A 1 -26.17 20.27 -7.15
CA MET A 1 -25.00 19.60 -6.55
C MET A 1 -23.91 19.51 -7.61
N GLN A 2 -22.66 19.85 -7.32
CA GLN A 2 -21.56 19.51 -8.23
C GLN A 2 -21.33 18.00 -8.15
N ALA A 3 -21.22 17.33 -9.29
CA ALA A 3 -20.83 15.92 -9.30
C ALA A 3 -19.42 15.80 -8.70
N HIS A 4 -19.24 14.95 -7.69
CA HIS A 4 -17.92 14.67 -7.16
C HIS A 4 -17.05 14.08 -8.27
N ALA A 5 -15.87 14.65 -8.45
CA ALA A 5 -14.98 14.19 -9.52
C ALA A 5 -14.52 12.75 -9.22
N PRO A 6 -14.46 11.87 -10.24
CA PRO A 6 -14.26 10.45 -10.01
C PRO A 6 -12.90 10.17 -9.36
N ALA A 7 -12.92 9.24 -8.42
CA ALA A 7 -11.78 8.77 -7.66
C ALA A 7 -11.63 7.25 -7.77
N CYS A 8 -10.41 6.76 -7.56
CA CYS A 8 -10.15 5.32 -7.58
C CYS A 8 -9.09 4.92 -6.56
N LEU A 9 -9.08 3.62 -6.27
CA LEU A 9 -8.02 2.89 -5.58
C LEU A 9 -7.38 1.91 -6.57
N VAL A 10 -6.08 2.08 -6.80
CA VAL A 10 -5.25 1.21 -7.63
C VAL A 10 -4.35 0.40 -6.70
N VAL A 11 -4.58 -0.91 -6.65
CA VAL A 11 -3.70 -1.85 -5.95
C VAL A 11 -2.60 -2.28 -6.91
N ARG A 12 -1.33 -1.99 -6.61
CA ARG A 12 -0.19 -2.54 -7.36
C ARG A 12 0.19 -3.91 -6.79
N THR A 13 0.50 -4.85 -7.68
CA THR A 13 0.91 -6.20 -7.31
C THR A 13 1.78 -6.85 -8.39
N HIS A 14 2.54 -7.87 -8.02
CA HIS A 14 3.41 -8.63 -8.94
C HIS A 14 3.41 -10.13 -8.61
N ASN A 15 3.37 -10.48 -7.32
CA ASN A 15 3.33 -11.87 -6.83
C ASN A 15 2.67 -11.92 -5.42
N PRO A 16 1.38 -11.60 -5.31
CA PRO A 16 0.66 -11.60 -4.05
C PRO A 16 0.41 -13.02 -3.57
N THR A 17 0.48 -13.22 -2.25
CA THR A 17 0.00 -14.43 -1.60
C THR A 17 -1.53 -14.56 -1.72
N LEU A 18 -2.06 -15.78 -1.54
CA LEU A 18 -3.51 -16.02 -1.55
C LEU A 18 -4.27 -15.13 -0.55
N ALA A 19 -3.68 -14.87 0.63
CA ALA A 19 -4.26 -14.00 1.65
C ALA A 19 -4.34 -12.52 1.19
N GLN A 20 -3.37 -12.06 0.40
CA GLN A 20 -3.41 -10.71 -0.18
C GLN A 20 -4.49 -10.62 -1.28
N VAL A 21 -4.63 -11.65 -2.12
CA VAL A 21 -5.72 -11.74 -3.12
C VAL A 21 -7.10 -11.80 -2.45
N GLU A 22 -7.24 -12.53 -1.34
CA GLU A 22 -8.47 -12.54 -0.53
C GLU A 22 -8.79 -11.15 0.03
N ARG A 23 -7.79 -10.44 0.57
CA ARG A 23 -7.90 -9.08 1.08
C ARG A 23 -8.30 -8.06 -0.01
N MET A 24 -7.74 -8.17 -1.22
CA MET A 24 -8.18 -7.38 -2.38
C MET A 24 -9.67 -7.63 -2.70
N GLY A 25 -10.15 -8.85 -2.51
CA GLY A 25 -11.58 -9.18 -2.65
C GLY A 25 -12.46 -8.56 -1.56
N GLU A 26 -11.96 -8.41 -0.34
CA GLU A 26 -12.62 -7.66 0.73
C GLU A 26 -12.68 -6.16 0.40
N TRP A 27 -11.57 -5.58 -0.05
CA TRP A 27 -11.51 -4.19 -0.52
C TRP A 27 -12.47 -3.93 -1.68
N TYR A 28 -12.53 -4.84 -2.65
CA TYR A 28 -13.49 -4.76 -3.74
C TYR A 28 -14.93 -4.69 -3.22
N ARG A 29 -15.33 -5.63 -2.35
CA ARG A 29 -16.68 -5.65 -1.75
C ARG A 29 -16.99 -4.38 -0.95
N ALA A 30 -16.00 -3.83 -0.23
CA ALA A 30 -16.16 -2.58 0.52
C ALA A 30 -16.38 -1.35 -0.38
N LEU A 31 -15.82 -1.35 -1.60
CA LEU A 31 -15.92 -0.22 -2.53
C LEU A 31 -17.03 -0.34 -3.60
N MET A 32 -17.57 -1.54 -3.84
CA MET A 32 -18.64 -1.82 -4.83
C MET A 32 -19.86 -0.89 -4.77
N GLN A 33 -20.21 -0.40 -3.58
CA GLN A 33 -21.39 0.45 -3.33
C GLN A 33 -21.00 1.92 -3.03
N THR A 34 -19.83 2.35 -3.52
CA THR A 34 -19.25 3.66 -3.21
C THR A 34 -18.94 4.45 -4.48
N GLU A 35 -18.51 5.69 -4.30
CA GLU A 35 -18.01 6.56 -5.36
C GLU A 35 -16.61 6.17 -5.90
N PHE A 36 -15.93 5.21 -5.25
CA PHE A 36 -14.57 4.80 -5.59
C PHE A 36 -14.53 3.56 -6.47
N GLU A 37 -13.81 3.63 -7.57
CA GLU A 37 -13.50 2.45 -8.38
C GLU A 37 -12.25 1.71 -7.86
N LEU A 38 -12.30 0.38 -7.76
CA LEU A 38 -11.11 -0.45 -7.52
C LEU A 38 -10.51 -0.92 -8.85
N TYR A 39 -9.21 -0.70 -9.03
CA TYR A 39 -8.37 -1.35 -10.02
C TYR A 39 -7.28 -2.19 -9.36
N VAL A 40 -6.87 -3.27 -10.01
CA VAL A 40 -5.66 -4.02 -9.64
C VAL A 40 -4.70 -3.98 -10.82
N SER A 41 -3.54 -3.37 -10.61
CA SER A 41 -2.46 -3.23 -11.59
C SER A 41 -1.41 -4.32 -11.34
N VAL A 42 -1.40 -5.33 -12.21
CA VAL A 42 -0.60 -6.55 -12.07
C VAL A 42 0.60 -6.51 -13.03
N ASP A 43 1.79 -6.58 -12.47
CA ASP A 43 3.00 -6.93 -13.24
C ASP A 43 2.93 -8.40 -13.66
N VAL A 44 2.87 -8.65 -14.97
CA VAL A 44 2.83 -9.99 -15.58
C VAL A 44 4.16 -10.40 -16.23
N THR A 45 5.26 -9.70 -15.92
CA THR A 45 6.63 -10.04 -16.39
C THR A 45 7.03 -11.45 -16.00
N ALA A 46 6.68 -11.88 -14.79
CA ALA A 46 6.93 -13.24 -14.29
C ALA A 46 5.67 -14.12 -14.43
N PRO A 47 5.81 -15.45 -14.62
CA PRO A 47 4.67 -16.37 -14.69
C PRO A 47 3.73 -16.30 -13.47
N ALA A 48 4.24 -15.92 -12.30
CA ALA A 48 3.43 -15.70 -11.10
C ALA A 48 2.41 -14.55 -11.26
N GLY A 49 2.73 -13.51 -12.03
CA GLY A 49 1.80 -12.43 -12.34
C GLY A 49 0.61 -12.90 -13.20
N LEU A 50 0.86 -13.76 -14.19
CA LEU A 50 -0.24 -14.36 -14.98
C LEU A 50 -1.14 -15.26 -14.10
N ALA A 51 -0.56 -16.06 -13.21
CA ALA A 51 -1.32 -16.84 -12.23
C ALA A 51 -2.13 -15.94 -11.28
N THR A 52 -1.59 -14.77 -10.94
CA THR A 52 -2.26 -13.74 -10.13
C THR A 52 -3.50 -13.17 -10.84
N VAL A 53 -3.41 -12.86 -12.12
CA VAL A 53 -4.57 -12.43 -12.93
C VAL A 53 -5.67 -13.48 -12.90
N SER A 54 -5.34 -14.76 -13.12
CA SER A 54 -6.33 -15.85 -13.04
C SER A 54 -6.98 -15.97 -11.65
N ALA A 55 -6.18 -15.84 -10.58
CA ALA A 55 -6.70 -15.89 -9.21
C ALA A 55 -7.61 -14.68 -8.88
N LEU A 56 -7.28 -13.49 -9.36
CA LEU A 56 -8.09 -12.28 -9.23
C LEU A 56 -9.41 -12.41 -10.00
N CYS A 57 -9.37 -12.82 -11.27
CA CYS A 57 -10.57 -13.07 -12.08
C CYS A 57 -11.51 -14.09 -11.43
N SER A 58 -10.97 -15.14 -10.80
CA SER A 58 -11.77 -16.17 -10.13
C SER A 58 -12.40 -15.67 -8.81
N ARG A 59 -11.66 -14.91 -8.01
CA ARG A 59 -12.08 -14.48 -6.65
C ARG A 59 -12.80 -13.14 -6.63
N ILE A 60 -12.61 -12.31 -7.65
CA ILE A 60 -13.11 -10.95 -7.79
C ILE A 60 -13.54 -10.74 -9.26
N PRO A 61 -14.55 -11.46 -9.77
CA PRO A 61 -14.88 -11.49 -11.21
C PRO A 61 -15.32 -10.14 -11.81
N GLN A 62 -15.56 -9.13 -10.98
CA GLN A 62 -15.91 -7.76 -11.38
C GLN A 62 -14.76 -6.75 -11.11
N ALA A 63 -13.57 -7.21 -10.70
CA ALA A 63 -12.40 -6.36 -10.54
C ALA A 63 -11.91 -5.82 -11.90
N ARG A 64 -11.50 -4.55 -11.92
CA ARG A 64 -10.89 -3.94 -13.09
C ARG A 64 -9.39 -4.22 -13.07
N ILE A 65 -8.97 -5.22 -13.83
CA ILE A 65 -7.56 -5.62 -13.89
C ILE A 65 -6.86 -4.86 -15.01
N HIS A 66 -5.72 -4.27 -14.68
CA HIS A 66 -4.73 -3.74 -15.62
C HIS A 66 -3.51 -4.65 -15.55
N THR A 67 -3.02 -5.11 -16.70
CA THR A 67 -1.80 -5.94 -16.79
C THR A 67 -0.73 -5.18 -17.56
N TYR A 68 0.51 -5.30 -17.12
CA TYR A 68 1.67 -4.73 -17.82
C TYR A 68 2.91 -5.60 -17.62
N THR A 69 3.87 -5.45 -18.51
CA THR A 69 5.19 -6.08 -18.46
C THR A 69 6.28 -5.03 -18.25
N GLU A 70 7.43 -5.50 -17.74
CA GLU A 70 8.67 -4.73 -17.70
C GLU A 70 9.07 -4.24 -19.09
N THR A 71 8.85 -5.02 -20.14
CA THR A 71 9.13 -4.62 -21.54
C THR A 71 8.29 -3.42 -21.96
N GLU A 72 6.99 -3.41 -21.68
CA GLU A 72 6.11 -2.27 -21.96
C GLU A 72 6.50 -1.05 -21.13
N MET A 73 6.87 -1.23 -19.87
CA MET A 73 7.36 -0.16 -19.00
C MET A 73 8.68 0.44 -19.50
N ILE A 74 9.65 -0.40 -19.90
CA ILE A 74 10.92 0.05 -20.48
C ILE A 74 10.67 0.75 -21.82
N HIS A 75 9.75 0.27 -22.65
CA HIS A 75 9.44 0.91 -23.93
C HIS A 75 8.82 2.30 -23.72
N GLN A 76 7.80 2.40 -22.87
CA GLN A 76 7.09 3.66 -22.61
C GLN A 76 7.96 4.69 -21.87
N TYR A 77 8.86 4.25 -20.99
CA TYR A 77 9.70 5.10 -20.16
C TYR A 77 11.19 4.95 -20.45
N TYR A 78 11.56 4.66 -21.71
CA TYR A 78 12.94 4.33 -22.11
C TYR A 78 13.99 5.35 -21.64
N ALA A 79 13.65 6.64 -21.71
CA ALA A 79 14.51 7.74 -21.30
C ALA A 79 14.97 7.65 -19.82
N SER A 80 14.16 7.07 -18.93
CA SER A 80 14.50 6.88 -17.52
C SER A 80 14.86 5.44 -17.20
N MET A 81 14.09 4.47 -17.70
CA MET A 81 14.22 3.04 -17.34
C MET A 81 15.52 2.40 -17.86
N SER A 82 16.06 2.86 -18.99
CA SER A 82 17.31 2.34 -19.55
C SER A 82 18.52 2.43 -18.60
N HIS A 83 18.48 3.32 -17.60
CA HIS A 83 19.48 3.43 -16.53
C HIS A 83 19.45 2.29 -15.50
N PHE A 84 18.32 1.58 -15.36
CA PHE A 84 18.12 0.55 -14.34
C PHE A 84 18.17 -0.88 -14.89
N VAL A 85 17.95 -1.08 -16.20
CA VAL A 85 17.97 -2.40 -16.85
C VAL A 85 19.30 -3.15 -16.64
N ASP A 86 20.42 -2.45 -16.81
CA ASP A 86 21.77 -3.01 -16.64
C ASP A 86 22.22 -2.89 -15.18
N ALA A 87 22.38 -4.02 -14.50
CA ALA A 87 22.82 -4.09 -13.10
C ALA A 87 24.23 -3.48 -12.86
N ALA A 88 25.09 -3.43 -13.87
CA ALA A 88 26.39 -2.75 -13.76
C ALA A 88 26.21 -1.22 -13.70
N ARG A 89 25.26 -0.69 -14.48
CA ARG A 89 24.93 0.74 -14.59
C ARG A 89 23.92 1.23 -13.54
N PHE A 90 23.21 0.31 -12.88
CA PHE A 90 22.17 0.60 -11.89
C PHE A 90 22.61 1.69 -10.90
N PRO A 91 21.85 2.77 -10.70
CA PRO A 91 22.26 3.86 -9.83
C PRO A 91 22.19 3.47 -8.34
N GLY A 92 23.16 3.96 -7.57
CA GLY A 92 23.25 3.74 -6.12
C GLY A 92 24.55 3.06 -5.67
N GLY A 93 24.71 2.95 -4.35
CA GLY A 93 25.90 2.35 -3.73
C GLY A 93 26.03 0.85 -3.97
N ALA A 94 27.19 0.29 -3.64
CA ALA A 94 27.49 -1.14 -3.83
C ALA A 94 26.46 -2.07 -3.13
N GLY A 95 25.91 -1.64 -1.99
CA GLY A 95 24.79 -2.31 -1.35
C GLY A 95 23.55 -2.39 -2.25
N ALA A 96 23.05 -1.24 -2.71
CA ALA A 96 21.87 -1.13 -3.57
C ALA A 96 21.99 -2.01 -4.82
N LYS A 97 23.14 -1.96 -5.49
CA LYS A 97 23.48 -2.83 -6.63
C LYS A 97 23.36 -4.32 -6.29
N ARG A 98 23.87 -4.75 -5.13
CA ARG A 98 23.84 -6.15 -4.70
C ARG A 98 22.40 -6.64 -4.47
N VAL A 99 21.60 -5.93 -3.68
CA VAL A 99 20.21 -6.32 -3.40
C VAL A 99 19.36 -6.25 -4.67
N TYR A 100 19.59 -5.25 -5.53
CA TYR A 100 18.96 -5.21 -6.85
C TYR A 100 19.29 -6.47 -7.68
N ALA A 101 20.57 -6.83 -7.82
CA ALA A 101 20.98 -8.03 -8.53
C ALA A 101 20.40 -9.33 -7.92
N GLU A 102 20.38 -9.45 -6.60
CA GLU A 102 19.74 -10.56 -5.88
C GLU A 102 18.24 -10.68 -6.21
N ARG A 103 17.51 -9.55 -6.30
CA ARG A 103 16.09 -9.51 -6.66
C ARG A 103 15.85 -9.80 -8.13
N ARG A 104 16.69 -9.29 -9.04
CA ARG A 104 16.66 -9.65 -10.47
C ARG A 104 16.87 -11.14 -10.68
N ALA A 105 17.81 -11.76 -9.94
CA ALA A 105 18.03 -13.21 -9.95
C ALA A 105 16.84 -14.02 -9.38
N GLN A 106 15.99 -13.40 -8.55
CA GLN A 106 14.73 -13.97 -8.05
C GLN A 106 13.54 -13.74 -9.00
N GLY A 107 13.74 -13.08 -10.14
CA GLY A 107 12.69 -12.78 -11.11
C GLY A 107 11.84 -11.55 -10.79
N CYS A 108 12.28 -10.67 -9.89
CA CYS A 108 11.61 -9.39 -9.66
C CYS A 108 11.84 -8.44 -10.85
N SER A 109 10.77 -7.81 -11.34
CA SER A 109 10.85 -6.73 -12.32
C SER A 109 11.37 -5.43 -11.70
N LEU A 110 11.67 -4.45 -12.55
CA LEU A 110 11.90 -3.06 -12.20
C LEU A 110 10.69 -2.44 -11.47
N ALA A 111 9.46 -2.89 -11.72
CA ALA A 111 8.26 -2.36 -11.08
C ALA A 111 8.22 -2.59 -9.55
N TRP A 112 9.09 -3.48 -9.03
CA TRP A 112 9.33 -3.62 -7.59
C TRP A 112 9.84 -2.33 -6.93
N GLY A 113 10.63 -1.52 -7.63
CA GLY A 113 11.21 -0.26 -7.11
C GLY A 113 10.91 0.99 -7.94
N MET A 114 10.49 0.83 -9.20
CA MET A 114 10.08 1.90 -10.10
C MET A 114 8.55 1.97 -10.11
N HIS A 115 8.01 2.57 -9.05
CA HIS A 115 6.59 2.48 -8.70
C HIS A 115 5.66 3.44 -9.44
N VAL A 116 6.20 4.53 -9.96
CA VAL A 116 5.44 5.61 -10.59
C VAL A 116 5.04 5.21 -12.01
N GLU A 117 6.01 4.71 -12.77
CA GLU A 117 5.88 4.27 -14.15
C GLU A 117 4.70 3.29 -14.40
N PRO A 118 4.50 2.19 -13.62
CA PRO A 118 3.37 1.29 -13.81
C PRO A 118 2.01 1.89 -13.41
N ILE A 119 1.99 2.92 -12.56
CA ILE A 119 0.77 3.69 -12.28
C ILE A 119 0.49 4.67 -13.42
N CYS A 120 1.52 5.27 -14.03
CA CYS A 120 1.35 6.08 -15.23
C CYS A 120 0.91 5.23 -16.45
N LEU A 121 1.40 3.99 -16.61
CA LEU A 121 0.85 3.02 -17.59
C LEU A 121 -0.64 2.79 -17.38
N TRP A 122 -1.05 2.47 -16.15
CA TRP A 122 -2.47 2.32 -15.79
C TRP A 122 -3.27 3.60 -16.08
N ALA A 123 -2.70 4.78 -15.80
CA ALA A 123 -3.36 6.07 -16.01
C ALA A 123 -3.59 6.37 -17.50
N HIS A 124 -2.64 6.01 -18.38
CA HIS A 124 -2.83 6.01 -19.83
C HIS A 124 -3.94 5.04 -20.26
N ALA A 125 -3.91 3.80 -19.75
CA ALA A 125 -4.90 2.76 -20.11
C ALA A 125 -6.35 3.12 -19.71
N VAL A 126 -6.54 3.91 -18.63
CA VAL A 126 -7.87 4.40 -18.21
C VAL A 126 -8.19 5.83 -18.69
N GLY A 127 -7.34 6.42 -19.55
CA GLY A 127 -7.58 7.72 -20.17
C GLY A 127 -7.52 8.93 -19.24
N TRP A 128 -6.70 8.89 -18.19
CA TRP A 128 -6.43 10.04 -17.30
C TRP A 128 -7.67 10.72 -16.69
N ARG A 129 -8.75 9.96 -16.47
CA ARG A 129 -10.09 10.49 -16.13
C ARG A 129 -10.36 10.78 -14.65
N PHE A 130 -9.53 10.27 -13.74
CA PHE A 130 -9.69 10.45 -12.30
C PHE A 130 -9.01 11.72 -11.82
N SER A 131 -9.62 12.48 -10.90
CA SER A 131 -9.00 13.71 -10.37
C SER A 131 -7.88 13.45 -9.36
N TYR A 132 -7.93 12.31 -8.68
CA TYR A 132 -6.87 11.78 -7.85
C TYR A 132 -6.95 10.25 -7.82
N VAL A 133 -5.83 9.63 -7.46
CA VAL A 133 -5.63 8.19 -7.46
C VAL A 133 -5.08 7.79 -6.10
N TRP A 134 -5.77 6.89 -5.39
CA TRP A 134 -5.17 6.18 -4.28
C TRP A 134 -4.32 5.05 -4.84
N VAL A 135 -3.07 4.97 -4.41
CA VAL A 135 -2.09 3.98 -4.85
C VAL A 135 -1.71 3.15 -3.63
N CYS A 136 -2.02 1.86 -3.69
CA CYS A 136 -1.86 0.92 -2.58
C CYS A 136 -1.03 -0.29 -2.99
N GLU A 137 -0.15 -0.77 -2.13
CA GLU A 137 0.54 -2.06 -2.29
C GLU A 137 -0.31 -3.21 -1.74
N ASP A 138 -0.01 -4.41 -2.22
CA ASP A 138 -0.72 -5.63 -1.86
C ASP A 138 -0.44 -6.12 -0.42
N ASP A 139 0.59 -5.61 0.25
CA ASP A 139 0.96 -5.97 1.63
C ASP A 139 0.34 -5.06 2.71
N VAL A 140 -0.28 -3.95 2.32
CA VAL A 140 -1.12 -3.12 3.20
C VAL A 140 -2.29 -3.94 3.74
N GLY A 141 -2.55 -3.81 5.04
CA GLY A 141 -3.78 -4.28 5.69
C GLY A 141 -4.56 -3.11 6.28
N PHE A 142 -5.87 -3.27 6.33
CA PHE A 142 -6.82 -2.34 6.96
C PHE A 142 -7.66 -3.13 7.96
N SER A 143 -7.85 -2.61 9.16
CA SER A 143 -8.66 -3.25 10.22
C SER A 143 -10.09 -2.71 10.32
N GLY A 144 -10.35 -1.51 9.80
CA GLY A 144 -11.66 -0.85 9.77
C GLY A 144 -12.28 -0.74 8.36
N ASP A 145 -13.22 0.19 8.18
CA ASP A 145 -13.90 0.45 6.90
C ASP A 145 -13.01 1.26 5.94
N LEU A 146 -12.50 0.59 4.90
CA LEU A 146 -11.72 1.20 3.83
C LEU A 146 -12.46 2.36 3.14
N ALA A 147 -13.76 2.22 2.89
CA ALA A 147 -14.54 3.25 2.22
C ALA A 147 -14.70 4.51 3.10
N ALA A 148 -14.91 4.34 4.41
CA ALA A 148 -14.90 5.44 5.36
C ALA A 148 -13.52 6.14 5.42
N PHE A 149 -12.42 5.38 5.41
CA PHE A 149 -11.07 5.94 5.33
C PHE A 149 -10.87 6.78 4.06
N LEU A 150 -11.23 6.28 2.87
CA LEU A 150 -11.08 7.04 1.63
C LEU A 150 -11.93 8.33 1.64
N ARG A 151 -13.18 8.24 2.14
CA ARG A 151 -14.07 9.41 2.30
C ARG A 151 -13.54 10.47 3.26
N ALA A 152 -12.83 10.07 4.31
CA ALA A 152 -12.25 11.01 5.29
C ALA A 152 -11.25 12.02 4.70
N TYR A 153 -10.75 11.76 3.47
CA TYR A 153 -9.88 12.66 2.71
C TYR A 153 -10.42 13.04 1.32
N ALA A 154 -11.67 12.73 0.99
CA ALA A 154 -12.25 13.02 -0.33
C ALA A 154 -12.29 14.52 -0.69
N HIS A 155 -12.21 15.39 0.31
CA HIS A 155 -12.17 16.86 0.16
C HIS A 155 -10.78 17.46 0.42
N ASP A 156 -9.78 16.65 0.77
CA ASP A 156 -8.41 17.14 0.87
C ASP A 156 -7.91 17.53 -0.53
N ARG A 157 -7.29 18.71 -0.65
CA ARG A 157 -6.83 19.27 -1.93
C ARG A 157 -5.34 19.02 -2.20
N ALA A 158 -4.61 18.37 -1.29
CA ALA A 158 -3.19 18.14 -1.46
C ALA A 158 -2.87 17.22 -2.66
N ASP A 159 -1.79 17.53 -3.36
CA ASP A 159 -1.28 16.73 -4.48
C ASP A 159 -0.73 15.37 -4.04
N VAL A 160 -0.21 15.29 -2.81
CA VAL A 160 0.15 14.05 -2.14
C VAL A 160 -0.58 13.94 -0.80
N LEU A 161 -1.21 12.79 -0.53
CA LEU A 161 -1.44 12.30 0.83
C LEU A 161 -0.54 11.10 1.09
N THR A 162 0.13 11.09 2.23
CA THR A 162 1.07 10.03 2.60
C THR A 162 1.18 9.85 4.12
N ASN A 163 1.78 8.74 4.54
CA ASN A 163 2.06 8.45 5.94
C ASN A 163 3.55 8.73 6.28
N MET A 164 3.94 10.00 6.38
CA MET A 164 5.26 10.31 6.92
C MET A 164 5.29 10.05 8.43
N ALA A 165 6.09 9.06 8.82
CA ALA A 165 6.23 8.63 10.19
C ALA A 165 6.84 9.71 11.10
N SER A 166 6.27 9.82 12.30
CA SER A 166 6.77 10.68 13.40
C SER A 166 8.23 10.36 13.77
N PRO A 167 9.05 11.34 14.20
CA PRO A 167 10.48 11.13 14.41
C PRO A 167 10.80 10.29 15.65
N SER A 168 11.57 9.22 15.43
CA SER A 168 12.58 8.73 16.39
C SER A 168 13.77 8.15 15.61
N SER A 169 15.03 8.42 15.94
CA SER A 169 15.60 9.44 16.83
C SER A 169 17.11 9.55 16.56
N ALA A 170 17.60 10.56 15.81
CA ALA A 170 19.05 10.85 15.71
C ALA A 170 19.47 12.15 14.96
N PHE A 171 18.65 12.76 14.09
CA PHE A 171 19.09 13.91 13.29
C PHE A 171 18.39 15.23 13.69
N ARG A 172 19.20 16.25 14.01
CA ARG A 172 18.72 17.56 14.50
C ARG A 172 18.58 18.59 13.36
N ALA A 173 17.44 19.29 13.43
CA ALA A 173 17.11 20.60 12.83
C ALA A 173 16.71 20.68 11.33
N PRO A 174 15.89 21.68 10.94
CA PRO A 174 14.96 22.51 11.73
C PRO A 174 13.48 22.17 11.44
N GLN A 175 12.58 22.61 12.33
CA GLN A 175 11.17 22.20 12.36
C GLN A 175 10.30 22.89 11.30
N VAL A 176 9.55 22.09 10.54
CA VAL A 176 8.23 22.50 10.03
C VAL A 176 7.17 21.88 10.95
N LYS A 177 6.29 22.69 11.52
CA LYS A 177 5.15 22.21 12.33
C LYS A 177 4.06 21.62 11.43
N CYS A 178 4.29 20.43 10.86
CA CYS A 178 3.27 19.46 10.40
C CYS A 178 3.96 18.22 9.79
N GLY A 179 4.45 17.32 10.66
CA GLY A 179 5.07 16.05 10.29
C GLY A 179 6.47 16.16 9.67
N VAL A 180 7.37 15.29 10.11
CA VAL A 180 8.80 15.44 9.86
C VAL A 180 9.21 14.77 8.55
N VAL A 181 9.67 15.59 7.61
CA VAL A 181 10.58 15.16 6.56
C VAL A 181 11.86 14.63 7.20
N VAL A 182 12.24 13.39 6.87
CA VAL A 182 13.61 12.91 7.12
C VAL A 182 14.52 13.48 6.03
N ARG A 183 15.33 14.50 6.36
CA ARG A 183 16.41 14.96 5.47
C ARG A 183 17.46 13.87 5.29
N PRO A 184 18.03 13.66 4.09
CA PRO A 184 19.07 12.67 3.89
C PRO A 184 20.36 12.99 4.65
N GLY A 185 20.78 12.05 5.47
CA GLY A 185 22.09 12.04 6.14
C GLY A 185 22.48 10.60 6.42
N SER A 186 23.24 9.98 5.50
CA SER A 186 23.91 8.67 5.62
C SER A 186 23.11 7.55 6.31
N GLY A 187 22.39 6.73 5.52
CA GLY A 187 21.87 5.45 6.04
C GLY A 187 20.77 4.79 5.20
N TRP A 188 19.96 5.57 4.47
CA TRP A 188 18.97 4.98 3.58
C TRP A 188 19.62 4.45 2.30
N PHE A 189 19.50 3.14 2.14
CA PHE A 189 20.14 2.31 1.12
C PHE A 189 19.80 2.68 -0.34
N TRP A 190 18.58 3.14 -0.62
CA TRP A 190 18.12 3.51 -1.97
C TRP A 190 18.22 5.02 -2.28
N HIS A 191 18.84 5.82 -1.40
CA HIS A 191 18.87 7.28 -1.53
C HIS A 191 19.48 7.79 -2.85
N ASP A 192 20.54 7.13 -3.33
CA ASP A 192 21.21 7.44 -4.60
C ASP A 192 20.74 6.55 -5.77
N THR A 193 19.67 5.77 -5.59
CA THR A 193 19.05 4.99 -6.67
C THR A 193 18.09 5.87 -7.46
N CYS A 194 18.69 6.68 -8.33
CA CYS A 194 17.99 7.60 -9.20
C CYS A 194 18.73 7.83 -10.53
N THR A 195 18.00 8.22 -11.56
CA THR A 195 18.58 8.58 -12.86
C THR A 195 19.54 9.78 -12.76
N PRO A 196 20.53 9.92 -13.66
CA PRO A 196 21.37 11.10 -13.73
C PRO A 196 20.59 12.40 -13.99
N ALA A 197 19.44 12.33 -14.67
CA ALA A 197 18.55 13.48 -14.88
C ALA A 197 17.88 13.92 -13.57
N TYR A 198 17.31 12.98 -12.81
CA TYR A 198 16.78 13.25 -11.47
C TYR A 198 17.86 13.81 -10.54
N ALA A 199 19.07 13.24 -10.54
CA ALA A 199 20.16 13.71 -9.69
C ALA A 199 20.60 15.16 -9.98
N ARG A 200 20.35 15.69 -11.19
CA ARG A 200 20.57 17.10 -11.55
C ARG A 200 19.41 18.01 -11.15
N GLN A 201 18.17 17.52 -11.20
CA GLN A 201 16.97 18.31 -10.86
C GLN A 201 16.66 18.31 -9.37
N VAL A 202 16.96 17.23 -8.67
CA VAL A 202 16.71 17.02 -7.24
C VAL A 202 18.06 16.77 -6.54
N PRO A 203 18.70 17.84 -6.01
CA PRO A 203 19.93 17.74 -5.25
C PRO A 203 19.82 16.72 -4.11
N SER A 204 20.94 16.08 -3.75
CA SER A 204 20.98 15.07 -2.69
C SER A 204 20.30 15.50 -1.37
N ALA A 205 20.48 16.76 -0.97
CA ALA A 205 19.89 17.35 0.24
C ALA A 205 18.36 17.63 0.15
N GLU A 206 17.79 17.54 -1.06
CA GLU A 206 16.39 17.79 -1.39
C GLU A 206 15.67 16.52 -1.86
N ARG A 207 16.24 15.34 -1.59
CA ARG A 207 15.55 14.06 -1.78
C ARG A 207 14.79 13.72 -0.50
N TYR A 208 13.49 13.57 -0.61
CA TYR A 208 12.58 13.28 0.49
C TYR A 208 12.25 11.78 0.45
N LYS A 209 12.06 11.15 1.61
CA LYS A 209 11.57 9.77 1.70
C LYS A 209 10.19 9.76 2.37
N THR A 210 9.25 8.98 1.83
CA THR A 210 8.00 8.63 2.50
C THR A 210 7.71 7.12 2.45
N SER A 211 6.63 6.69 3.11
CA SER A 211 6.11 5.32 3.01
C SER A 211 5.42 5.11 1.66
N GLU A 212 5.83 4.09 0.92
CA GLU A 212 5.31 3.76 -0.43
C GLU A 212 3.93 3.06 -0.41
N HIS A 213 3.67 2.22 0.60
CA HIS A 213 2.55 1.27 0.56
C HIS A 213 1.15 1.86 0.40
N LEU A 214 0.85 3.06 0.92
CA LEU A 214 -0.40 3.76 0.62
C LEU A 214 -0.16 5.26 0.48
N ASN A 215 -0.55 5.77 -0.69
CA ASN A 215 -0.48 7.19 -1.04
C ASN A 215 -1.74 7.63 -1.79
N ARG A 216 -2.07 8.92 -1.77
CA ARG A 216 -3.00 9.52 -2.72
C ARG A 216 -2.24 10.53 -3.58
N LEU A 217 -2.33 10.42 -4.90
CA LEU A 217 -1.68 11.33 -5.85
C LEU A 217 -2.75 12.09 -6.65
N SER A 218 -2.60 13.40 -6.80
CA SER A 218 -3.46 14.20 -7.69
C SER A 218 -3.14 13.92 -9.16
N LEU A 219 -4.14 14.16 -10.02
CA LEU A 219 -3.97 14.05 -11.47
C LEU A 219 -2.88 15.00 -12.03
N PRO A 220 -2.77 16.28 -11.61
CA PRO A 220 -1.68 17.17 -12.04
C PRO A 220 -0.29 16.61 -11.70
N LEU A 221 -0.08 16.13 -10.46
CA LEU A 221 1.19 15.54 -10.07
C LEU A 221 1.49 14.27 -10.86
N LEU A 222 0.52 13.36 -11.03
CA LEU A 222 0.75 12.11 -11.76
C LEU A 222 1.07 12.35 -13.25
N ARG A 223 0.49 13.38 -13.85
CA ARG A 223 0.84 13.82 -15.22
C ARG A 223 2.24 14.41 -15.30
N GLU A 224 2.66 15.20 -14.31
CA GLU A 224 4.02 15.74 -14.26
C GLU A 224 5.05 14.62 -14.07
N LEU A 225 4.75 13.64 -13.23
CA LEU A 225 5.58 12.46 -13.05
C LEU A 225 5.71 11.62 -14.35
N ASP A 226 4.63 11.38 -15.08
CA ASP A 226 4.69 10.77 -16.42
C ASP A 226 5.57 11.57 -17.38
N ARG A 227 5.38 12.89 -17.42
CA ARG A 227 6.13 13.81 -18.29
C ARG A 227 7.63 13.74 -18.00
N LEU A 228 8.01 13.77 -16.72
CA LEU A 228 9.39 13.69 -16.24
C LEU A 228 10.05 12.34 -16.57
N SER A 229 9.41 11.21 -16.21
CA SER A 229 9.96 9.87 -16.50
C SER A 229 10.07 9.58 -17.99
N ARG A 230 9.09 10.03 -18.79
CA ARG A 230 8.98 9.68 -20.21
C ARG A 230 9.78 10.59 -21.13
N LEU A 231 9.76 11.91 -20.89
CA LEU A 231 10.35 12.90 -21.81
C LEU A 231 11.70 13.43 -21.35
N GLU A 232 11.95 13.51 -20.04
CA GLU A 232 13.20 14.05 -19.49
C GLU A 232 14.14 12.99 -18.92
N GLY A 233 13.71 11.73 -18.87
CA GLY A 233 14.45 10.63 -18.26
C GLY A 233 14.64 10.77 -16.75
N VAL A 234 13.79 11.57 -16.09
CA VAL A 234 13.83 11.86 -14.66
C VAL A 234 13.01 10.81 -13.93
N SER A 235 13.68 9.88 -13.25
CA SER A 235 13.05 8.91 -12.34
C SER A 235 13.98 8.57 -11.17
N ALA A 236 13.39 8.06 -10.08
CA ALA A 236 14.06 7.63 -8.88
C ALA A 236 13.31 6.49 -8.19
N TRP A 237 13.94 5.89 -7.18
CA TRP A 237 13.34 4.82 -6.39
C TRP A 237 12.02 5.25 -5.74
N SER A 238 11.09 4.31 -5.64
CA SER A 238 9.69 4.45 -5.24
C SER A 238 9.44 5.37 -4.05
N GLU A 239 10.11 5.11 -2.92
CA GLU A 239 9.91 5.84 -1.66
C GLU A 239 10.33 7.32 -1.72
N GLN A 240 11.06 7.75 -2.76
CA GLN A 240 11.50 9.16 -2.93
C GLN A 240 10.90 9.91 -4.12
N PHE A 241 10.59 9.23 -5.23
CA PHE A 241 10.42 9.93 -6.50
C PHE A 241 9.25 10.94 -6.47
N PHE A 242 8.03 10.47 -6.21
CA PHE A 242 6.85 11.33 -6.21
C PHE A 242 6.88 12.40 -5.12
N ILE A 243 7.37 12.05 -3.92
CA ILE A 243 7.38 12.96 -2.77
C ILE A 243 8.44 14.07 -2.92
N SER A 244 9.60 13.78 -3.49
CA SER A 244 10.63 14.79 -3.73
C SER A 244 10.18 15.79 -4.80
N ILE A 245 9.61 15.30 -5.92
CA ILE A 245 9.04 16.14 -6.96
C ILE A 245 7.89 17.01 -6.42
N ALA A 246 7.01 16.44 -5.57
CA ALA A 246 5.92 17.21 -4.95
C ALA A 246 6.38 18.29 -3.96
N LEU A 247 7.60 18.20 -3.42
CA LEU A 247 8.17 19.17 -2.48
C LEU A 247 9.14 20.18 -3.13
N GLN A 248 9.35 20.10 -4.45
CA GLN A 248 10.07 21.14 -5.19
C GLN A 248 9.23 22.42 -5.28
N ARG A 249 9.71 23.50 -4.68
CA ARG A 249 8.95 24.75 -4.47
C ARG A 249 8.47 25.38 -5.78
N GLU A 250 9.28 25.31 -6.83
CA GLU A 250 9.01 25.84 -8.15
C GLU A 250 7.88 25.13 -8.90
N ARG A 251 7.50 23.92 -8.46
CA ARG A 251 6.40 23.14 -9.06
C ARG A 251 5.03 23.45 -8.46
N GLY A 252 5.00 24.09 -7.27
CA GLY A 252 3.77 24.54 -6.62
C GLY A 252 2.84 23.43 -6.11
N PHE A 253 3.29 22.17 -6.09
CA PHE A 253 2.53 21.05 -5.53
C PHE A 253 2.45 21.12 -4.00
N THR A 254 1.48 20.40 -3.46
CA THR A 254 1.13 20.42 -2.03
C THR A 254 1.12 19.01 -1.43
N VAL A 255 1.53 18.90 -0.16
CA VAL A 255 1.58 17.62 0.57
C VAL A 255 0.82 17.76 1.88
N SER A 256 -0.12 16.85 2.10
CA SER A 256 -0.80 16.63 3.38
C SER A 256 -0.48 15.22 3.90
N LEU A 257 -0.75 15.01 5.18
CA LEU A 257 -0.47 13.73 5.86
C LEU A 257 -1.77 13.02 6.21
N PHE A 258 -1.70 11.70 6.30
CA PHE A 258 -2.77 10.96 6.96
C PHE A 258 -2.89 11.40 8.42
N ARG A 259 -4.13 11.45 8.92
CA ARG A 259 -4.39 11.76 10.32
C ARG A 259 -3.81 10.65 11.19
N PRO A 260 -3.12 10.94 12.31
CA PRO A 260 -2.45 9.93 13.12
C PRO A 260 -3.37 8.80 13.59
N GLU A 261 -4.64 9.08 13.85
CA GLU A 261 -5.64 8.09 14.26
C GLU A 261 -5.95 7.04 13.17
N HIS A 262 -5.70 7.35 11.90
CA HIS A 262 -5.93 6.42 10.77
C HIS A 262 -4.70 5.53 10.47
N VAL A 263 -3.63 5.67 11.25
CA VAL A 263 -2.34 4.99 11.04
C VAL A 263 -2.11 3.98 12.15
N GLY A 264 -1.95 2.70 11.79
CA GLY A 264 -1.64 1.65 12.75
C GLY A 264 -0.18 1.68 13.20
N SER A 265 0.11 0.96 14.27
CA SER A 265 1.47 0.75 14.77
C SER A 265 1.74 -0.76 14.93
N PRO A 266 2.82 -1.31 14.35
CA PRO A 266 3.80 -0.63 13.50
C PRO A 266 3.33 -0.51 12.03
N TYR A 267 3.36 0.71 11.47
CA TYR A 267 3.32 0.94 10.03
C TYR A 267 4.73 1.25 9.52
N GLN A 268 5.42 0.23 9.01
CA GLN A 268 6.81 0.29 8.53
C GLN A 268 7.01 -0.65 7.34
N TRP A 269 8.02 -0.39 6.50
CA TRP A 269 8.36 -1.19 5.30
C TRP A 269 8.67 -2.67 5.58
N ASN A 270 9.18 -2.97 6.77
CA ASN A 270 9.39 -4.32 7.28
C ASN A 270 8.49 -4.65 8.47
N GLY A 271 7.40 -3.90 8.68
CA GLY A 271 6.44 -4.14 9.74
C GLY A 271 5.84 -5.54 9.60
N ARG A 272 5.85 -6.33 10.67
CA ARG A 272 5.24 -7.66 10.72
C ARG A 272 4.37 -7.74 11.95
N VAL A 273 3.07 -7.91 11.75
CA VAL A 273 2.13 -8.27 12.83
C VAL A 273 1.86 -9.77 12.78
N SER A 274 1.81 -10.44 13.92
CA SER A 274 1.37 -11.85 13.97
C SER A 274 -0.14 -11.93 13.76
N ALA A 275 -0.67 -13.13 13.48
CA ALA A 275 -2.13 -13.34 13.40
C ALA A 275 -2.85 -12.97 14.72
N ARG A 276 -2.17 -13.11 15.88
CA ARG A 276 -2.66 -12.66 17.18
C ARG A 276 -2.72 -11.14 17.26
N ASP A 277 -1.67 -10.45 16.84
CA ASP A 277 -1.60 -8.99 16.89
C ASP A 277 -2.61 -8.38 15.89
N TRP A 278 -2.76 -8.97 14.71
CA TRP A 278 -3.81 -8.60 13.76
C TRP A 278 -5.20 -8.75 14.37
N THR A 279 -5.47 -9.87 15.03
CA THR A 279 -6.74 -10.11 15.74
C THR A 279 -6.97 -9.07 16.86
N HIS A 280 -5.91 -8.62 17.54
CA HIS A 280 -5.98 -7.57 18.57
C HIS A 280 -6.30 -6.21 17.96
N ILE A 281 -5.59 -5.81 16.90
CA ILE A 281 -5.82 -4.57 16.15
C ILE A 281 -7.28 -4.51 15.67
N CYS A 282 -7.79 -5.57 15.03
CA CYS A 282 -9.19 -5.65 14.58
C CYS A 282 -10.23 -5.68 15.72
N ARG A 283 -9.85 -5.98 16.98
CA ARG A 283 -10.75 -5.93 18.14
C ARG A 283 -10.79 -4.55 18.77
N ASP A 284 -9.63 -3.93 18.92
CA ASP A 284 -9.49 -2.60 19.50
C ASP A 284 -10.19 -1.55 18.63
N ASP A 285 -10.12 -1.69 17.32
CA ASP A 285 -10.82 -0.84 16.35
C ASP A 285 -12.35 -1.03 16.45
N ARG A 286 -12.85 -2.26 16.60
CA ARG A 286 -14.28 -2.49 16.87
C ARG A 286 -14.73 -1.87 18.19
N ALA A 287 -13.90 -1.90 19.24
CA ALA A 287 -14.21 -1.27 20.51
C ALA A 287 -14.16 0.27 20.42
N ALA A 288 -13.21 0.83 19.68
CA ALA A 288 -13.08 2.26 19.42
C ALA A 288 -14.25 2.79 18.57
N ALA A 289 -14.60 2.09 17.50
CA ALA A 289 -15.75 2.37 16.64
C ALA A 289 -17.07 2.25 17.41
N ALA A 290 -17.25 1.19 18.22
CA ALA A 290 -18.42 1.04 19.08
C ALA A 290 -18.52 2.18 20.12
N GLY A 291 -17.41 2.60 20.73
CA GLY A 291 -17.36 3.73 21.64
C GLY A 291 -17.60 5.09 20.96
N ALA A 292 -17.16 5.26 19.71
CA ALA A 292 -17.41 6.45 18.91
C ALA A 292 -18.89 6.53 18.47
N LEU A 293 -19.45 5.41 18.01
CA LEU A 293 -20.88 5.24 17.75
C LEU A 293 -21.70 5.47 19.01
N GLN A 294 -21.32 4.92 20.17
CA GLN A 294 -22.03 5.13 21.43
C GLN A 294 -21.99 6.59 21.88
N ARG A 295 -20.86 7.31 21.69
CA ARG A 295 -20.79 8.76 21.93
C ARG A 295 -21.66 9.55 20.94
N ALA A 296 -21.65 9.20 19.66
CA ALA A 296 -22.54 9.81 18.66
C ALA A 296 -24.02 9.54 18.98
N TYR A 297 -24.35 8.32 19.44
CA TYR A 297 -25.68 7.93 19.91
C TYR A 297 -26.07 8.61 21.22
N GLN A 298 -25.15 8.92 22.13
CA GLN A 298 -25.43 9.70 23.33
C GLN A 298 -25.69 11.17 22.99
N LEU A 299 -24.89 11.74 22.08
CA LEU A 299 -25.08 13.10 21.58
C LEU A 299 -26.37 13.24 20.76
N SER A 300 -26.78 12.20 20.02
CA SER A 300 -28.06 12.18 19.31
C SER A 300 -29.25 11.78 20.20
N SER A 301 -29.09 10.91 21.21
CA SER A 301 -30.18 10.56 22.13
C SER A 301 -30.59 11.71 23.05
N ILE A 302 -29.67 12.65 23.33
CA ILE A 302 -30.00 13.95 23.93
C ILE A 302 -30.93 14.76 23.00
N ALA A 303 -30.85 14.56 21.68
CA ALA A 303 -31.71 15.21 20.69
C ALA A 303 -32.96 14.38 20.29
N SER A 304 -33.04 13.09 20.64
CA SER A 304 -34.14 12.21 20.22
C SER A 304 -34.46 11.07 21.19
N MET A 305 -34.96 11.39 22.38
CA MET A 305 -35.72 10.41 23.19
C MET A 305 -37.11 10.18 22.55
N GLY A 306 -37.16 9.20 21.63
CA GLY A 306 -38.30 8.98 20.71
C GLY A 306 -38.66 7.51 20.43
N ALA A 307 -38.46 6.62 21.40
CA ALA A 307 -39.14 5.32 21.57
C ALA A 307 -38.77 4.06 20.72
N TYR A 308 -38.99 2.92 21.40
CA TYR A 308 -39.11 1.52 20.98
C TYR A 308 -37.91 0.70 20.45
N ALA A 309 -37.90 -0.57 20.87
CA ALA A 309 -36.94 -1.63 20.56
C ALA A 309 -37.68 -2.97 20.40
N MET A 310 -37.14 -3.90 19.61
CA MET A 310 -37.39 -5.36 19.68
C MET A 310 -36.19 -6.13 19.05
N PRO A 311 -35.89 -7.38 19.48
CA PRO A 311 -34.71 -8.13 19.04
C PRO A 311 -35.00 -9.20 17.98
N VAL A 312 -33.97 -9.65 17.26
CA VAL A 312 -34.00 -10.86 16.40
C VAL A 312 -32.77 -11.73 16.65
N LEU A 313 -32.98 -13.04 16.80
CA LEU A 313 -31.96 -14.08 16.96
C LEU A 313 -31.62 -14.73 15.60
N LEU A 314 -30.38 -15.22 15.44
CA LEU A 314 -29.98 -16.08 14.32
C LEU A 314 -29.23 -17.33 14.81
N PRO A 315 -29.41 -18.50 14.16
CA PRO A 315 -28.79 -19.77 14.56
C PRO A 315 -27.38 -19.99 13.95
N PRO A 316 -26.59 -20.94 14.48
CA PRO A 316 -25.22 -21.21 14.02
C PRO A 316 -25.14 -22.23 12.86
N MET A 317 -24.03 -22.19 12.10
CA MET A 317 -23.63 -23.23 11.13
C MET A 317 -22.14 -23.56 11.21
N GLN A 318 -21.82 -24.86 11.16
CA GLN A 318 -20.51 -25.49 10.93
C GLN A 318 -20.78 -26.89 10.32
N ALA A 319 -19.92 -27.56 9.56
CA ALA A 319 -18.73 -27.20 8.78
C ALA A 319 -18.41 -28.39 7.82
N PRO A 320 -17.69 -28.22 6.70
CA PRO A 320 -17.24 -29.33 5.86
C PRO A 320 -15.81 -29.82 6.21
N GLY A 321 -15.56 -31.11 5.92
CA GLY A 321 -14.33 -31.84 6.25
C GLY A 321 -13.15 -31.68 5.26
N PRO A 322 -12.07 -32.46 5.45
CA PRO A 322 -10.74 -32.11 4.96
C PRO A 322 -10.34 -32.75 3.62
N ALA A 323 -9.40 -32.10 2.91
CA ALA A 323 -8.71 -32.68 1.75
C ALA A 323 -7.18 -32.42 1.78
N GLN A 324 -6.45 -33.53 1.88
CA GLN A 324 -5.10 -33.92 1.42
C GLN A 324 -3.99 -32.89 1.10
N SER A 325 -2.74 -33.36 1.30
CA SER A 325 -1.54 -32.53 1.47
C SER A 325 -0.66 -32.35 0.24
N THR A 326 0.06 -31.23 0.19
CA THR A 326 1.33 -31.08 -0.54
C THR A 326 2.41 -30.56 0.41
N LYS A 327 3.67 -31.00 0.21
CA LYS A 327 4.75 -30.84 1.19
C LYS A 327 5.18 -29.37 1.35
N ARG A 328 5.21 -28.88 2.60
CA ARG A 328 5.75 -27.58 3.02
C ARG A 328 6.57 -27.71 4.31
N ARG A 329 7.38 -26.70 4.64
CA ARG A 329 8.28 -26.74 5.81
C ARG A 329 7.50 -26.49 7.11
N ARG A 330 7.42 -27.53 7.93
CA ARG A 330 6.70 -27.59 9.20
C ARG A 330 7.46 -26.85 10.31
N ILE A 331 6.74 -26.06 11.11
CA ILE A 331 7.19 -25.61 12.44
C ILE A 331 6.20 -26.22 13.44
N GLU A 332 6.71 -26.93 14.43
CA GLU A 332 5.91 -27.67 15.41
C GLU A 332 5.91 -26.94 16.76
N PHE A 333 4.73 -26.75 17.34
CA PHE A 333 4.56 -26.31 18.72
C PHE A 333 3.96 -27.46 19.52
N SER A 334 4.60 -27.83 20.64
CA SER A 334 4.17 -28.93 21.50
C SER A 334 4.02 -28.46 22.94
N TRP A 335 2.89 -28.78 23.58
CA TRP A 335 2.66 -28.55 25.01
C TRP A 335 1.95 -29.76 25.65
N PRO A 336 2.11 -29.98 26.96
CA PRO A 336 1.45 -31.09 27.66
C PRO A 336 -0.07 -30.85 27.78
N LEU A 337 -0.86 -31.92 27.67
CA LEU A 337 -2.32 -31.88 27.78
C LEU A 337 -2.84 -31.94 29.22
N SER A 338 -2.06 -32.48 30.15
CA SER A 338 -2.32 -32.44 31.59
C SER A 338 -1.00 -32.42 32.37
N SER A 339 -1.06 -32.23 33.69
CA SER A 339 0.12 -32.27 34.58
C SER A 339 0.51 -33.67 35.04
N GLN A 340 -0.23 -34.73 34.67
CA GLN A 340 -0.01 -36.09 35.17
C GLN A 340 0.16 -37.17 34.10
N ASP A 341 -0.26 -36.94 32.86
CA ASP A 341 0.03 -37.85 31.74
C ASP A 341 0.93 -37.20 30.70
N GLY A 342 1.99 -37.89 30.29
CA GLY A 342 3.02 -37.40 29.36
C GLY A 342 2.57 -37.13 27.92
N ALA A 343 1.26 -37.08 27.66
CA ALA A 343 0.68 -36.79 26.37
C ALA A 343 0.89 -35.30 26.00
N ARG A 344 1.56 -35.07 24.87
CA ARG A 344 1.71 -33.75 24.26
C ARG A 344 0.77 -33.61 23.07
N GLN A 345 0.09 -32.46 22.97
CA GLN A 345 -0.57 -32.06 21.73
C GLN A 345 0.42 -31.25 20.91
N THR A 346 0.50 -31.54 19.61
CA THR A 346 1.34 -30.81 18.66
C THR A 346 0.46 -30.23 17.56
N ILE A 347 0.46 -28.92 17.41
CA ILE A 347 -0.22 -28.22 16.30
C ILE A 347 0.85 -27.58 15.40
N ALA A 348 0.72 -27.79 14.09
CA ALA A 348 1.50 -27.09 13.08
C ALA A 348 0.65 -25.96 12.48
N VAL A 349 1.21 -24.76 12.38
CA VAL A 349 0.51 -23.56 11.87
C VAL A 349 1.35 -22.91 10.77
N GLU A 350 0.74 -22.67 9.61
CA GLU A 350 1.31 -21.86 8.53
C GLU A 350 0.60 -20.49 8.46
N GLY A 351 1.35 -19.37 8.45
CA GLY A 351 0.73 -18.04 8.25
C GLY A 351 1.72 -16.84 8.31
N LYS A 352 1.55 -15.88 7.39
CA LYS A 352 2.31 -14.62 7.12
C LYS A 352 1.56 -13.84 6.00
N ILE A 353 1.52 -12.51 5.81
CA ILE A 353 2.03 -11.28 6.50
C ILE A 353 0.94 -10.17 6.40
N TYR A 354 0.91 -9.19 7.33
CA TYR A 354 0.11 -7.96 7.22
C TYR A 354 0.88 -6.71 7.69
N HIS A 355 0.60 -5.56 7.07
CA HIS A 355 0.86 -4.20 7.59
C HIS A 355 -0.48 -3.61 8.10
N ALA A 356 -0.50 -2.58 8.95
CA ALA A 356 -1.75 -2.11 9.56
C ALA A 356 -2.02 -0.61 9.39
N LEU A 357 -3.12 -0.27 8.71
CA LEU A 357 -3.82 1.01 8.82
C LEU A 357 -5.03 0.84 9.74
N LYS A 358 -5.22 1.80 10.63
CA LYS A 358 -6.14 1.73 11.77
C LYS A 358 -7.45 2.48 11.46
N PHE A 359 -8.59 1.97 11.93
CA PHE A 359 -9.84 2.76 11.97
C PHE A 359 -10.89 2.19 12.93
#